data_AF-A0A717AD03-F1
#
_entry.id   AF-A0A717AD03-F1
#
_cell.length_a   1.000
_cell.length_b   1.000
_cell.length_c   1.000
_cell.angle_alpha   90.00
_cell.angle_beta   90.00
_cell.angle_gamma   90.00
#
_symmetry.space_group_name_H-M   'P 1'
#
loop_
_entity.id
_entity.type
_entity.pdbx_description
1 polymer ?
#
loop_
_entity_poly.entity_id
_entity_poly.type
_entity_poly.pdbx_seq_one_letter_code
_entity_poly.pdbx_strand_id
1 'polypeptide(L)'
;MTTITKERLLTIKQWRETYGPGSNVVLPAEEAEELARIALASLEAEPVAWKATFTQIDNKYNTFTTMYSDKAEVERWVRLHEIGDFRAEITPLYAAPSAPVIPDGWISCSERMPEKNQNVLISVNFDSSLVEPLICSARYTGSTFRRGDATIKPGNGIEQATHWMPLPEPPQGGGTDEK
;
A
#
# COMPACT_ATOMS: atom_id res chain seq x y z
N MET A 1 -11.15 -2.96 0.59
CA MET A 1 -10.16 -1.89 0.80
C MET A 1 -9.98 -1.20 -0.53
N THR A 2 -10.75 -0.14 -0.74
CA THR A 2 -10.74 0.70 -1.94
C THR A 2 -9.48 1.54 -1.92
N THR A 3 -8.62 1.39 -2.93
CA THR A 3 -7.40 2.19 -3.03
C THR A 3 -7.77 3.57 -3.56
N ILE A 4 -7.60 4.62 -2.75
CA ILE A 4 -7.78 6.00 -3.21
C ILE A 4 -6.69 6.34 -4.24
N THR A 5 -7.08 6.72 -5.45
CA THR A 5 -6.11 7.00 -6.52
C THR A 5 -5.51 8.40 -6.38
N LYS A 6 -4.37 8.63 -7.02
CA LYS A 6 -3.71 9.95 -7.06
C LYS A 6 -4.61 11.01 -7.69
N GLU A 7 -5.32 10.67 -8.75
CA GLU A 7 -6.26 11.55 -9.45
C GLU A 7 -7.41 11.95 -8.53
N ARG A 8 -7.88 11.01 -7.70
CA ARG A 8 -8.92 11.27 -6.71
C ARG A 8 -8.42 12.21 -5.61
N LEU A 9 -7.21 12.00 -5.09
CA LEU A 9 -6.58 12.90 -4.12
C LEU A 9 -6.38 14.33 -4.66
N LEU A 10 -5.99 14.47 -5.93
CA LEU A 10 -5.85 15.77 -6.59
C LEU A 10 -7.21 16.48 -6.70
N THR A 11 -8.27 15.74 -7.03
CA THR A 11 -9.64 16.26 -7.06
C THR A 11 -10.06 16.79 -5.68
N ILE A 12 -9.82 16.01 -4.63
CA ILE A 12 -10.14 16.39 -3.24
C ILE A 12 -9.36 17.65 -2.83
N LYS A 13 -8.09 17.74 -3.21
CA LYS A 13 -7.26 18.93 -2.97
C LYS A 13 -7.82 20.18 -3.67
N GLN A 14 -8.28 20.03 -4.91
CA GLN A 14 -8.80 21.13 -5.71
C GLN A 14 -10.09 21.73 -5.14
N TRP A 15 -10.90 20.95 -4.43
CA TRP A 15 -12.13 21.44 -3.80
C TRP A 15 -11.91 22.61 -2.84
N ARG A 16 -10.75 22.69 -2.18
CA ARG A 16 -10.40 23.85 -1.35
C ARG A 16 -10.34 25.15 -2.15
N GLU A 17 -9.86 25.08 -3.39
CA GLU A 17 -9.77 26.23 -4.29
C GLU A 17 -11.15 26.58 -4.88
N THR A 18 -12.01 25.58 -5.08
CA THR A 18 -13.37 25.78 -5.62
C THR A 18 -14.36 26.33 -4.60
N TYR A 19 -14.36 25.80 -3.38
CA TYR A 19 -15.37 26.12 -2.36
C TYR A 19 -14.87 27.11 -1.29
N GLY A 20 -13.57 27.40 -1.23
CA GLY A 20 -12.99 28.35 -0.29
C GLY A 20 -12.84 27.82 1.16
N PRO A 21 -12.13 28.56 2.03
CA PRO A 21 -11.91 28.18 3.42
C PRO A 21 -13.22 28.13 4.22
N GLY A 22 -13.42 27.06 5.01
CA GLY A 22 -14.60 26.90 5.89
C GLY A 22 -15.79 26.19 5.25
N SER A 23 -15.72 25.85 3.96
CA SER A 23 -16.74 25.05 3.28
C SER A 23 -16.67 23.57 3.70
N ASN A 24 -17.83 22.99 4.01
CA ASN A 24 -17.94 21.58 4.32
C ASN A 24 -17.95 20.76 3.03
N VAL A 25 -16.99 19.84 2.91
CA VAL A 25 -16.91 18.88 1.81
C VAL A 25 -17.22 17.50 2.37
N VAL A 26 -18.12 16.77 1.72
CA VAL A 26 -18.50 15.41 2.11
C VAL A 26 -17.68 14.40 1.31
N LEU A 27 -16.98 13.52 2.03
CA LEU A 27 -16.29 12.36 1.46
C LEU A 27 -17.11 11.09 1.74
N PRO A 28 -17.12 10.11 0.81
CA PRO A 28 -17.55 8.74 1.13
C PRO A 28 -16.81 8.21 2.37
N ALA A 29 -17.49 7.39 3.17
CA ALA A 29 -16.93 6.88 4.42
C ALA A 29 -15.63 6.09 4.18
N GLU A 30 -15.58 5.32 3.10
CA GLU A 30 -14.43 4.51 2.71
C GLU A 30 -13.23 5.38 2.30
N GLU A 31 -13.46 6.49 1.60
CA GLU A 31 -12.39 7.43 1.24
C GLU A 31 -11.85 8.14 2.50
N ALA A 32 -12.74 8.52 3.41
CA ALA A 32 -12.36 9.15 4.67
C ALA A 32 -11.56 8.20 5.58
N GLU A 33 -11.98 6.95 5.69
CA GLU A 33 -11.27 5.91 6.45
C GLU A 33 -9.85 5.68 5.90
N GLU A 34 -9.72 5.52 4.57
CA GLU A 34 -8.42 5.27 3.94
C GLU A 34 -7.48 6.48 4.06
N LEU A 35 -8.01 7.70 3.93
CA LEU A 35 -7.24 8.93 4.19
C LEU A 35 -6.77 9.01 5.64
N ALA A 36 -7.64 8.69 6.61
CA ALA A 36 -7.28 8.69 8.02
C ALA A 36 -6.18 7.64 8.31
N ARG A 37 -6.29 6.44 7.74
CA ARG A 37 -5.29 5.39 7.85
C ARG A 37 -3.92 5.83 7.30
N ILE A 38 -3.89 6.45 6.11
CA ILE A 38 -2.65 6.95 5.49
C ILE A 38 -2.04 8.07 6.35
N ALA A 39 -2.86 9.01 6.81
CA ALA A 39 -2.40 10.13 7.65
C ALA A 39 -1.81 9.62 8.98
N LEU A 40 -2.47 8.66 9.64
CA LEU A 40 -1.97 8.04 10.86
C LEU A 40 -0.66 7.30 10.61
N ALA A 41 -0.58 6.47 9.58
CA ALA A 41 0.65 5.77 9.21
C ALA A 41 1.81 6.74 8.90
N SER A 42 1.51 7.89 8.31
CA SER A 42 2.50 8.95 8.06
C SER A 42 2.96 9.66 9.34
N LEU A 43 2.08 9.81 10.35
CA LEU A 43 2.42 10.42 11.63
C LEU A 43 3.21 9.47 12.55
N GLU A 44 2.94 8.18 12.45
CA GLU A 44 3.59 7.12 13.24
C GLU A 44 4.85 6.55 12.58
N ALA A 45 5.17 7.00 11.35
CA ALA A 45 6.34 6.51 10.62
C ALA A 45 7.63 6.81 11.37
N GLU A 46 8.43 5.77 11.62
CA GLU A 46 9.78 5.93 12.15
C GLU A 46 10.78 6.21 11.01
N PRO A 47 11.79 7.06 11.23
CA PRO A 47 12.85 7.27 10.25
C PRO A 47 13.62 5.98 9.99
N VAL A 48 13.90 5.69 8.72
CA VAL A 48 14.71 4.53 8.30
C VAL A 48 16.20 4.86 8.23
N ALA A 49 16.54 6.15 8.18
CA ALA A 49 17.90 6.64 8.16
C ALA A 49 17.95 8.13 8.58
N TRP A 50 19.15 8.61 8.88
CA TRP A 50 19.43 10.01 9.21
C TRP A 50 20.52 10.53 8.29
N LYS A 51 20.23 11.63 7.60
CA LYS A 51 21.23 12.38 6.84
C LYS A 51 21.83 13.44 7.75
N ALA A 52 23.14 13.51 7.83
CA ALA A 52 23.83 14.57 8.55
C ALA A 52 24.72 15.36 7.60
N THR A 53 24.51 16.67 7.55
CA THR A 53 25.34 17.61 6.80
C THR A 53 26.16 18.42 7.78
N PHE A 54 27.48 18.29 7.69
CA PHE A 54 28.46 18.98 8.54
C PHE A 54 29.09 20.11 7.75
N THR A 55 29.12 21.31 8.32
CA THR A 55 29.76 22.49 7.73
C THR A 55 30.68 23.15 8.75
N GLN A 56 31.94 23.39 8.38
CA GLN A 56 32.85 24.12 9.25
C GLN A 56 32.40 25.58 9.42
N ILE A 57 32.42 26.09 10.65
CA ILE A 57 31.91 27.42 11.01
C ILE A 57 32.64 28.52 10.21
N ASP A 58 33.96 28.45 10.17
CA ASP A 58 34.80 29.47 9.51
C ASP A 58 35.09 29.19 8.03
N ASN A 59 34.69 28.02 7.53
CA ASN A 59 34.91 27.65 6.13
C ASN A 59 33.73 26.85 5.56
N LYS A 60 32.78 27.57 4.97
CA LYS A 60 31.59 26.97 4.33
C LYS A 60 31.91 25.97 3.21
N TYR A 61 33.09 26.05 2.57
CA TYR A 61 33.48 25.12 1.51
C TYR A 61 33.90 23.75 2.06
N ASN A 62 34.23 23.69 3.35
CA ASN A 62 34.44 22.44 4.06
C ASN A 62 33.09 21.94 4.60
N THR A 63 32.27 21.46 3.66
CA THR A 63 30.98 20.84 3.95
C THR A 63 30.96 19.42 3.42
N PHE A 64 30.53 18.47 4.25
CA PHE A 64 30.34 17.09 3.83
C PHE A 64 29.01 16.55 4.36
N THR A 65 28.49 15.53 3.69
CA THR A 65 27.22 14.88 4.04
C THR A 65 27.44 13.39 4.13
N THR A 66 26.85 12.78 5.16
CA THR A 66 26.92 11.34 5.39
C THR A 66 25.58 10.83 5.92
N MET A 67 25.41 9.51 5.83
CA MET A 67 24.17 8.79 6.08
C MET A 67 24.38 7.82 7.23
N TYR A 68 23.41 7.76 8.14
CA TYR A 68 23.43 6.88 9.30
C TYR A 68 22.15 6.08 9.38
N SER A 69 22.27 4.80 9.75
CA SER A 69 21.12 3.93 10.00
C SER A 69 20.61 4.00 11.44
N ASP A 70 21.32 4.70 12.34
CA ASP A 70 20.99 4.80 13.75
C ASP A 70 21.08 6.26 14.25
N LYS A 71 20.07 6.69 15.00
CA LYS A 71 19.98 8.05 15.53
C LYS A 71 21.08 8.36 16.56
N ALA A 72 21.38 7.42 17.44
CA ALA A 72 22.41 7.62 18.45
C ALA A 72 23.80 7.70 17.82
N GLU A 73 24.03 6.99 16.70
CA GLU A 73 25.27 7.11 15.93
C GLU A 73 25.45 8.51 15.35
N VAL A 74 24.45 9.05 14.67
CA VAL A 74 24.54 10.42 14.13
C VAL A 74 24.78 11.43 15.25
N GLU A 75 24.07 11.32 16.38
CA GLU A 75 24.25 12.22 17.52
C GLU A 75 25.65 12.14 18.14
N ARG A 76 26.26 10.95 18.18
CA ARG A 76 27.66 10.79 18.62
C ARG A 76 28.63 11.52 17.68
N TRP A 77 28.45 11.35 16.38
CA TRP A 77 29.28 12.03 15.38
C TRP A 77 29.10 13.54 15.36
N VAL A 78 27.88 14.03 15.60
CA VAL A 78 27.62 15.47 15.76
C VAL A 78 28.40 16.04 16.92
N ARG A 79 28.32 15.45 18.11
CA ARG A 79 29.09 15.90 19.28
C ARG A 79 30.60 15.89 19.04
N LEU A 80 31.12 14.91 18.30
CA LEU A 80 32.54 14.86 17.97
C LEU A 80 32.96 16.01 17.04
N HIS A 81 32.17 16.28 16.00
CA HIS A 81 32.50 17.31 15.01
C HIS A 81 32.25 18.73 15.52
N GLU A 82 31.36 18.92 16.50
CA GLU A 82 31.22 20.19 17.23
C GLU A 82 32.53 20.62 17.91
N ILE A 83 33.34 19.68 18.42
CA ILE A 83 34.67 19.97 19.00
C ILE A 83 35.64 20.53 17.94
N GLY A 84 35.42 20.21 16.66
CA GLY A 84 36.21 20.67 15.53
C GLY A 84 35.63 21.90 14.82
N ASP A 85 34.77 22.67 15.47
CA ASP A 85 34.09 23.85 14.92
C ASP A 85 33.25 23.55 13.67
N PHE A 86 32.56 22.40 13.66
CA PHE A 86 31.53 22.11 12.66
C PHE A 86 30.14 22.31 13.25
N ARG A 87 29.25 22.90 12.45
CA ARG A 87 27.80 22.80 12.66
C ARG A 87 27.25 21.60 11.90
N ALA A 88 26.28 20.89 12.48
CA ALA A 88 25.63 19.77 11.83
C ALA A 88 24.12 20.01 11.68
N GLU A 89 23.57 19.63 10.53
CA GLU A 89 22.13 19.56 10.29
C GLU A 89 21.73 18.09 10.13
N ILE A 90 20.87 17.60 11.02
CA ILE A 90 20.32 16.23 10.96
C ILE A 90 18.94 16.27 10.33
N THR A 91 18.76 15.57 9.22
CA THR A 91 17.47 15.35 8.58
C THR A 91 17.06 13.88 8.70
N PRO A 92 15.95 13.54 9.37
CA PRO A 92 15.41 12.18 9.33
C PRO A 92 14.89 11.86 7.94
N LEU A 93 15.13 10.64 7.48
CA LEU A 93 14.64 10.13 6.21
C LEU A 93 13.62 9.03 6.47
N TYR A 94 12.47 9.16 5.83
CA TYR A 94 11.37 8.23 5.95
C TYR A 94 11.22 7.46 4.65
N ALA A 95 10.95 6.16 4.76
CA ALA A 95 10.46 5.38 3.63
C ALA A 95 8.95 5.53 3.57
N ALA A 96 8.41 5.72 2.37
CA ALA A 96 6.98 5.52 2.18
C ALA A 96 6.66 4.05 2.52
N PRO A 97 5.61 3.76 3.30
CA PRO A 97 5.12 2.41 3.44
C PRO A 97 4.93 1.83 2.04
N SER A 98 5.44 0.62 1.80
CA SER A 98 5.13 -0.09 0.57
C SER A 98 3.61 -0.10 0.42
N ALA A 99 3.11 0.32 -0.75
CA ALA A 99 1.69 0.18 -1.05
C ALA A 99 1.30 -1.26 -0.70
N PRO A 100 0.14 -1.52 -0.08
CA PRO A 100 -0.32 -2.88 0.14
C PRO A 100 -0.41 -3.51 -1.24
N VAL A 101 0.63 -4.27 -1.59
CA VAL A 101 0.67 -5.12 -2.76
C VAL A 101 -0.51 -6.03 -2.50
N ILE A 102 -1.60 -5.88 -3.27
CA ILE A 102 -2.58 -6.97 -3.39
C ILE A 102 -1.68 -8.15 -3.75
N PRO A 103 -1.52 -9.16 -2.87
CA PRO A 103 -0.56 -10.21 -3.15
C PRO A 103 -0.86 -10.75 -4.54
N ASP A 104 0.15 -10.89 -5.39
CA ASP A 104 0.04 -11.62 -6.65
C ASP A 104 -0.21 -13.10 -6.30
N GLY A 105 -1.38 -13.42 -5.75
CA GLY A 105 -1.65 -14.67 -5.06
C GLY A 105 -3.01 -14.75 -4.39
N TRP A 106 -3.23 -15.88 -3.72
CA TRP A 106 -4.50 -16.24 -3.09
C TRP A 106 -4.71 -15.50 -1.76
N ILE A 107 -5.80 -14.74 -1.67
CA ILE A 107 -6.27 -14.01 -0.48
C ILE A 107 -7.32 -14.86 0.23
N SER A 108 -7.18 -15.08 1.54
CA SER A 108 -8.18 -15.82 2.30
C SER A 108 -9.50 -15.05 2.36
N CYS A 109 -10.61 -15.77 2.17
CA CYS A 109 -11.95 -15.20 2.28
C CYS A 109 -12.28 -14.70 3.70
N SER A 110 -11.59 -15.23 4.72
CA SER A 110 -11.73 -14.78 6.12
C SER A 110 -10.94 -13.50 6.42
N GLU A 111 -9.87 -13.26 5.67
CA GLU A 111 -9.01 -12.09 5.83
C GLU A 111 -9.62 -10.88 5.11
N ARG A 112 -10.03 -11.08 3.85
CA ARG A 112 -10.55 -10.01 3.01
C ARG A 112 -11.48 -10.55 1.94
N MET A 113 -12.59 -9.84 1.71
CA MET A 113 -13.50 -10.11 0.60
C MET A 113 -13.19 -9.25 -0.64
N PRO A 114 -13.49 -9.76 -1.85
CA PRO A 114 -13.48 -8.93 -3.06
C PRO A 114 -14.53 -7.82 -2.98
N GLU A 115 -14.41 -6.86 -3.88
CA GLU A 115 -15.41 -5.79 -4.03
C GLU A 115 -16.70 -6.31 -4.66
N LYS A 116 -17.82 -5.64 -4.37
CA LYS A 116 -19.11 -6.00 -4.94
C LYS A 116 -19.05 -5.87 -6.47
N ASN A 117 -19.54 -6.90 -7.16
CA ASN A 117 -19.50 -7.07 -8.61
C ASN A 117 -18.11 -7.34 -9.20
N GLN A 118 -17.07 -7.55 -8.37
CA GLN A 118 -15.74 -7.92 -8.86
C GLN A 118 -15.73 -9.36 -9.38
N ASN A 119 -15.10 -9.57 -10.54
CA ASN A 119 -14.81 -10.91 -11.05
C ASN A 119 -13.44 -11.36 -10.55
N VAL A 120 -13.36 -12.56 -9.98
CA VAL A 120 -12.17 -13.11 -9.35
C VAL A 120 -12.04 -14.60 -9.66
N LEU A 121 -10.86 -15.18 -9.43
CA LEU A 121 -10.72 -16.62 -9.27
C LEU A 121 -11.00 -16.97 -7.81
N ILE A 122 -11.72 -18.07 -7.57
CA ILE A 122 -11.98 -18.63 -6.25
C ILE A 122 -11.44 -20.06 -6.16
N SER A 123 -10.99 -20.44 -4.98
CA SER A 123 -10.62 -21.80 -4.60
C SER A 123 -11.65 -22.38 -3.64
N VAL A 124 -12.33 -23.43 -4.06
CA VAL A 124 -13.38 -24.11 -3.30
C VAL A 124 -12.87 -25.48 -2.85
N ASN A 125 -12.85 -25.70 -1.54
CA ASN A 125 -12.43 -26.99 -0.97
C ASN A 125 -13.65 -27.91 -0.79
N PHE A 126 -13.52 -29.17 -1.22
CA PHE A 126 -14.55 -30.20 -1.06
C PHE A 126 -14.22 -31.22 0.05
N ASP A 127 -13.11 -31.02 0.78
CA ASP A 127 -12.67 -31.91 1.87
C ASP A 127 -12.70 -33.39 1.47
N SER A 128 -12.13 -33.67 0.29
CA SER A 128 -12.10 -35.00 -0.31
C SER A 128 -10.68 -35.36 -0.72
N SER A 129 -10.23 -36.56 -0.37
CA SER A 129 -8.94 -37.10 -0.81
C SER A 129 -8.94 -37.56 -2.27
N LEU A 130 -10.12 -37.59 -2.91
CA LEU A 130 -10.30 -38.05 -4.29
C LEU A 130 -10.58 -36.90 -5.26
N VAL A 131 -10.96 -35.71 -4.75
CA VAL A 131 -11.39 -34.58 -5.57
C VAL A 131 -10.53 -33.36 -5.22
N GLU A 132 -9.80 -32.87 -6.21
CA GLU A 132 -9.00 -31.67 -6.06
C GLU A 132 -9.89 -30.43 -5.80
N PRO A 133 -9.37 -29.42 -5.07
CA PRO A 133 -10.07 -28.15 -4.90
C PRO A 133 -10.44 -27.53 -6.25
N LEU A 134 -11.68 -27.05 -6.38
CA LEU A 134 -12.13 -26.40 -7.60
C LEU A 134 -11.59 -24.97 -7.65
N ILE A 135 -10.79 -24.69 -8.66
CA ILE A 135 -10.38 -23.33 -9.03
C ILE A 135 -11.27 -22.86 -10.17
N CYS A 136 -12.03 -21.79 -9.98
CA CYS A 136 -12.90 -21.25 -11.03
C CYS A 136 -13.11 -19.74 -10.94
N SER A 137 -13.49 -19.12 -12.05
CA SER A 137 -13.91 -17.72 -12.07
C SER A 137 -15.33 -17.56 -11.52
N ALA A 138 -15.53 -16.53 -10.70
CA ALA A 138 -16.82 -16.17 -10.14
C ALA A 138 -16.92 -14.65 -9.93
N ARG A 139 -18.16 -14.15 -9.89
CA ARG A 139 -18.46 -12.76 -9.54
C ARG A 139 -18.90 -12.66 -8.09
N TYR A 140 -18.29 -11.80 -7.31
CA TYR A 140 -18.72 -11.55 -5.93
C TYR A 140 -19.94 -10.61 -5.90
N THR A 141 -21.02 -11.00 -5.22
CA THR A 141 -22.27 -10.21 -5.15
C THR A 141 -22.31 -9.23 -3.98
N GLY A 142 -21.28 -9.21 -3.14
CA GLY A 142 -21.29 -8.55 -1.82
C GLY A 142 -21.62 -9.50 -0.67
N SER A 143 -22.00 -10.75 -0.96
CA SER A 143 -22.28 -11.77 0.05
C SER A 143 -21.92 -13.20 -0.39
N THR A 144 -21.98 -13.50 -1.68
CA THR A 144 -21.70 -14.82 -2.25
C THR A 144 -20.94 -14.70 -3.56
N PHE A 145 -20.31 -15.79 -3.99
CA PHE A 145 -19.73 -15.92 -5.31
C PHE A 145 -20.74 -16.56 -6.26
N ARG A 146 -20.96 -15.92 -7.41
CA ARG A 146 -21.85 -16.39 -8.47
C ARG A 146 -21.05 -16.88 -9.66
N ARG A 147 -21.37 -18.10 -10.09
CA ARG A 147 -20.83 -18.71 -11.31
C ARG A 147 -21.98 -19.34 -12.09
N GLY A 148 -22.50 -18.60 -13.07
CA GLY A 148 -23.75 -18.98 -13.74
C GLY A 148 -24.89 -19.12 -12.71
N ASP A 149 -25.56 -20.27 -12.72
CA ASP A 149 -26.64 -20.58 -11.77
C ASP A 149 -26.13 -21.02 -10.39
N ALA A 150 -24.84 -21.33 -10.24
CA ALA A 150 -24.26 -21.76 -8.98
C ALA A 150 -24.00 -20.59 -8.03
N THR A 151 -24.31 -20.79 -6.75
CA THR A 151 -24.04 -19.85 -5.66
C THR A 151 -23.12 -20.50 -4.63
N ILE A 152 -21.95 -19.92 -4.43
CA ILE A 152 -20.91 -20.43 -3.53
C ILE A 152 -20.74 -19.44 -2.38
N LYS A 153 -20.77 -19.94 -1.14
CA LYS A 153 -20.59 -19.11 0.05
C LYS A 153 -19.08 -18.93 0.35
N PRO A 154 -18.64 -17.75 0.78
CA PRO A 154 -17.30 -17.59 1.34
C PRO A 154 -17.20 -18.30 2.69
N GLY A 155 -16.03 -18.88 2.98
CA GLY A 155 -15.71 -19.46 4.29
C GLY A 155 -14.76 -20.65 4.20
N ASN A 156 -14.47 -21.25 5.36
CA ASN A 156 -13.51 -22.35 5.48
C ASN A 156 -14.17 -23.74 5.54
N GLY A 157 -15.48 -23.82 5.28
CA GLY A 157 -16.23 -25.08 5.28
C GLY A 157 -16.12 -25.86 3.97
N ILE A 158 -16.70 -27.04 3.97
CA ILE A 158 -16.86 -27.89 2.78
C ILE A 158 -17.76 -27.15 1.77
N GLU A 159 -17.39 -27.19 0.49
CA GLU A 159 -18.08 -26.51 -0.64
C GLU A 159 -18.12 -24.98 -0.53
N GLN A 160 -17.24 -24.40 0.30
CA GLN A 160 -17.10 -22.95 0.44
C GLN A 160 -15.84 -22.44 -0.25
N ALA A 161 -15.93 -21.19 -0.74
CA ALA A 161 -14.77 -20.49 -1.26
C ALA A 161 -13.86 -20.09 -0.10
N THR A 162 -12.69 -20.71 -0.05
CA THR A 162 -11.70 -20.49 1.02
C THR A 162 -10.78 -19.33 0.69
N HIS A 163 -10.40 -19.19 -0.57
CA HIS A 163 -9.49 -18.15 -1.06
C HIS A 163 -9.98 -17.60 -2.39
N TRP A 164 -9.58 -16.36 -2.69
CA TRP A 164 -9.80 -15.72 -3.98
C TRP A 164 -8.55 -14.97 -4.45
N MET A 165 -8.44 -14.72 -5.74
CA MET A 165 -7.41 -13.82 -6.30
C MET A 165 -7.99 -13.03 -7.48
N PRO A 166 -7.46 -11.85 -7.82
CA PRO A 166 -7.85 -11.14 -9.02
C PRO A 166 -7.65 -12.00 -10.27
N LEU A 167 -8.44 -11.75 -11.33
CA LEU A 167 -8.22 -12.42 -12.62
C LEU A 167 -6.83 -12.04 -13.15
N PRO A 168 -6.03 -13.01 -13.63
CA PRO A 168 -4.73 -12.72 -14.22
C PRO A 168 -4.89 -11.85 -15.47
N GLU A 169 -3.89 -11.03 -15.75
CA GLU A 169 -3.86 -10.26 -16.99
C GLU A 169 -3.81 -11.22 -18.20
N PRO A 170 -4.51 -10.87 -19.30
CA PRO A 170 -4.45 -11.68 -20.52
C PRO A 170 -3.00 -11.76 -21.03
N PRO A 171 -2.61 -12.87 -21.67
CA PRO A 171 -1.28 -12.98 -22.26
C PRO A 171 -1.07 -11.86 -23.28
N GLN A 172 -0.08 -11.02 -23.04
CA GLN A 172 0.34 -9.97 -23.97
C GLN A 172 1.04 -10.66 -25.13
N GLY A 173 0.33 -10.82 -26.26
CA GLY A 173 0.86 -11.50 -27.44
C GLY A 173 2.17 -10.87 -27.90
N GLY A 174 3.26 -11.64 -27.85
CA GLY A 174 4.50 -11.28 -28.52
C GLY A 174 4.22 -11.16 -30.02
N GLY A 175 4.45 -9.97 -30.57
CA GLY A 175 4.37 -9.74 -32.01
C GLY A 175 5.27 -10.75 -32.72
N THR A 176 4.66 -11.58 -33.55
CA THR A 176 5.36 -12.31 -34.60
C THR A 176 5.87 -11.28 -35.60
N ASP A 177 7.11 -10.81 -35.43
CA ASP A 177 7.90 -10.29 -36.54
C ASP A 177 8.26 -11.49 -37.43
N GLU A 178 7.35 -11.84 -38.34
CA GLU A 178 7.70 -12.61 -39.52
C GLU A 178 8.53 -11.71 -40.44
N LYS A 179 9.78 -12.10 -40.66
CA LYS A 179 10.71 -11.52 -41.62
C LYS A 179 10.79 -12.39 -42.86
#